data_AF-A0A349URG5-F1
#
_entry.id   AF-A0A349URG5-F1
#
_cell.length_a   1.000
_cell.length_b   1.000
_cell.length_c   1.000
_cell.angle_alpha   90.00
_cell.angle_beta   90.00
_cell.angle_gamma   90.00
#
_symmetry.space_group_name_H-M   'P 1'
#
loop_
_entity.id
_entity.type
_entity.pdbx_description
1 polymer ?
#
loop_
_entity_poly.entity_id
_entity_poly.type
_entity_poly.pdbx_seq_one_letter_code
_entity_poly.pdbx_strand_id
1 'polypeptide(L)' 'MAEALREAAASDGRSIYALARDAGIPYPVMYRFLKGDAEGKLWGLTLMTADKLAEALGLELRLKEKG' A
#
# COMPACT_ATOMS: atom_id res chain seq x y z
N MET A 1 -2.87 -4.11 7.47
CA MET A 1 -2.39 -3.89 6.09
C MET A 1 -2.03 -2.44 5.84
N ALA A 2 -2.93 -1.47 6.06
CA ALA A 2 -2.56 -0.04 5.99
C ALA A 2 -1.42 0.32 6.95
N GLU A 3 -1.41 -0.26 8.17
CA GLU A 3 -0.32 -0.04 9.14
C GLU A 3 1.04 -0.54 8.64
N ALA A 4 1.12 -1.78 8.13
CA ALA A 4 2.35 -2.34 7.57
C ALA A 4 2.91 -1.49 6.43
N LEU A 5 2.05 -0.87 5.62
CA LEU A 5 2.50 0.06 4.59
C LEU A 5 3.09 1.35 5.20
N ARG A 6 2.48 1.88 6.27
CA ARG A 6 3.00 3.07 6.97
C ARG A 6 4.35 2.78 7.61
N GLU A 7 4.49 1.62 8.25
CA GLU A 7 5.74 1.15 8.84
C GLU A 7 6.82 0.98 7.77
N ALA A 8 6.53 0.28 6.67
CA ALA A 8 7.46 0.09 5.57
C ALA A 8 7.92 1.43 4.97
N ALA A 9 6.99 2.37 4.75
CA ALA A 9 7.30 3.71 4.26
C ALA A 9 8.19 4.49 5.24
N ALA A 10 7.91 4.39 6.54
CA ALA A 10 8.71 5.04 7.58
C ALA A 10 10.13 4.45 7.64
N SER A 11 10.28 3.13 7.52
CA SER A 11 11.59 2.46 7.50
C SER A 11 12.40 2.78 6.25
N ASP A 12 11.73 2.91 5.10
CA ASP A 12 12.33 3.27 3.81
C ASP A 12 12.67 4.77 3.70
N GLY A 13 12.04 5.61 4.52
CA GLY A 13 12.29 7.06 4.59
C GLY A 13 11.53 7.89 3.55
N ARG A 14 10.69 7.25 2.71
CA ARG A 14 9.82 7.94 1.76
C ARG A 14 8.41 8.16 2.33
N SER A 15 7.82 9.30 1.98
CA SER A 15 6.38 9.51 2.22
C SER A 15 5.54 8.56 1.35
N ILE A 16 4.31 8.25 1.79
CA ILE A 16 3.37 7.46 0.98
C ILE A 16 3.15 8.08 -0.40
N TYR A 17 3.13 9.41 -0.50
CA TYR A 17 3.00 10.10 -1.78
C TYR A 17 4.19 9.82 -2.71
N ALA A 18 5.41 9.89 -2.19
CA ALA A 18 6.62 9.58 -2.95
C ALA A 18 6.62 8.11 -3.40
N LEU A 19 6.25 7.18 -2.52
CA LEU A 19 6.11 5.75 -2.86
C LEU A 19 5.07 5.51 -3.94
N ALA A 20 3.89 6.13 -3.83
CA ALA A 20 2.84 6.02 -4.84
C ALA A 20 3.34 6.48 -6.21
N ARG A 21 4.04 7.62 -6.24
CA ARG A 21 4.63 8.18 -7.46
C ARG A 21 5.69 7.26 -8.06
N ASP A 22 6.62 6.78 -7.25
CA ASP A 22 7.72 5.92 -7.71
C ASP A 22 7.18 4.56 -8.21
N ALA A 23 6.14 4.02 -7.56
CA ALA A 23 5.45 2.79 -7.97
C ALA A 23 4.51 2.97 -9.18
N GLY A 24 4.35 4.19 -9.70
CA GLY A 24 3.41 4.48 -10.78
C GLY A 24 1.93 4.26 -10.40
N ILE A 25 1.59 4.48 -9.13
CA ILE A 25 0.25 4.29 -8.57
C ILE A 25 -0.42 5.65 -8.40
N PRO A 26 -1.63 5.86 -8.96
CA PRO A 26 -2.38 7.09 -8.73
C PRO A 26 -2.64 7.30 -7.24
N TYR A 27 -2.24 8.46 -6.70
CA TYR A 27 -2.42 8.79 -5.28
C TYR A 27 -3.85 8.60 -4.74
N PRO A 28 -4.94 8.84 -5.49
CA PRO A 28 -6.30 8.54 -5.03
C PRO A 28 -6.52 7.07 -4.65
N VAL A 29 -5.83 6.13 -5.28
CA VAL A 29 -5.87 4.69 -4.93
C VAL A 29 -5.25 4.48 -3.55
N MET A 30 -4.09 5.10 -3.29
CA MET A 30 -3.41 5.03 -1.99
C MET A 30 -4.22 5.71 -0.90
N TYR A 31 -4.81 6.87 -1.18
CA TYR A 31 -5.67 7.58 -0.24
C TYR A 31 -6.87 6.74 0.17
N ARG A 32 -7.55 6.10 -0.80
CA ARG A 32 -8.68 5.19 -0.55
C ARG A 32 -8.27 3.96 0.26
N PHE A 33 -7.12 3.37 -0.06
CA PHE A 33 -6.57 2.24 0.71
C PHE A 33 -6.29 2.63 2.18
N LEU A 34 -5.70 3.81 2.41
CA LEU A 34 -5.33 4.26 3.75
C LEU A 34 -6.50 4.74 4.59
N LYS A 35 -7.49 5.39 3.98
CA LYS A 35 -8.60 6.03 4.69
C LYS A 35 -9.86 5.17 4.73
N GLY A 36 -10.06 4.29 3.76
CA GLY A 36 -11.34 3.62 3.56
C GLY A 36 -12.41 4.53 2.94
N ASP A 37 -13.65 4.05 2.93
CA ASP A 37 -14.81 4.84 2.49
C ASP A 37 -15.44 5.67 3.62
N ALA A 38 -16.51 6.40 3.30
CA ALA A 38 -17.22 7.26 4.24
C ALA A 38 -17.88 6.49 5.40
N GLU A 39 -18.08 5.18 5.24
CA GLU A 39 -18.67 4.29 6.25
C GLU A 39 -17.58 3.61 7.12
N GLY A 40 -16.31 3.96 6.91
CA GLY A 40 -15.18 3.40 7.64
C GLY A 40 -14.75 2.02 7.15
N LYS A 41 -15.25 1.55 6.01
CA LYS A 41 -14.84 0.28 5.43
C LYS A 41 -13.48 0.44 4.74
N LEU A 42 -12.53 -0.39 5.14
CA LEU A 42 -11.20 -0.41 4.53
C LEU A 42 -11.29 -0.92 3.09
N TRP A 43 -10.67 -0.18 2.17
CA TRP A 43 -10.58 -0.59 0.78
C TRP A 43 -9.36 -1.49 0.59
N GLY A 44 -9.52 -2.65 -0.05
CA GLY A 44 -8.40 -3.50 -0.45
C GLY A 44 -7.65 -2.93 -1.67
N LEU A 45 -6.41 -3.40 -1.86
CA LEU A 45 -5.66 -3.19 -3.11
C LEU A 45 -5.89 -4.37 -4.05
N THR A 46 -5.81 -4.09 -5.35
CA THR A 46 -5.66 -5.17 -6.33
C THR A 46 -4.28 -5.81 -6.18
N LEU A 47 -4.14 -7.07 -6.58
CA LEU A 47 -2.83 -7.76 -6.57
C LEU A 47 -1.79 -6.98 -7.38
N MET A 48 -2.15 -6.49 -8.57
CA MET A 48 -1.25 -5.69 -9.41
C MET A 48 -0.78 -4.40 -8.72
N THR A 49 -1.65 -3.73 -7.95
CA THR A 49 -1.24 -2.51 -7.22
C THR A 49 -0.35 -2.85 -6.02
N ALA A 50 -0.67 -3.95 -5.33
CA ALA A 50 0.14 -4.43 -4.21
C ALA A 50 1.54 -4.85 -4.68
N ASP A 51 1.64 -5.45 -5.88
CA ASP A 51 2.89 -5.92 -6.48
C ASP A 51 3.82 -4.74 -6.79
N LYS A 52 3.29 -3.71 -7.45
CA LYS A 52 4.03 -2.46 -7.70
C LYS A 52 4.53 -1.77 -6.42
N LEU A 53 3.75 -1.79 -5.34
CA LEU A 53 4.20 -1.27 -4.05
C LEU A 53 5.33 -2.11 -3.47
N ALA A 54 5.22 -3.43 -3.57
CA ALA A 54 6.22 -4.35 -3.09
C ALA A 54 7.55 -4.13 -3.84
N GLU A 55 7.53 -4.06 -5.18
CA GLU A 55 8.70 -3.72 -5.99
C GLU A 55 9.32 -2.38 -5.59
N ALA A 56 8.50 -1.33 -5.44
CA ALA A 56 8.98 -0.01 -5.07
C ALA A 56 9.63 0.03 -3.68
N LEU A 57 9.22 -0.84 -2.76
CA LEU A 57 9.74 -0.96 -1.40
C LEU A 57 10.83 -2.05 -1.25
N GLY A 58 11.14 -2.80 -2.31
CA GLY A 58 12.03 -3.96 -2.22
C GLY A 58 11.48 -5.10 -1.36
N LEU A 59 10.15 -5.26 -1.32
CA LEU A 59 9.42 -6.28 -0.57
C LEU A 59 8.82 -7.34 -1.51
N GLU A 60 8.27 -8.41 -0.93
CA GLU A 60 7.59 -9.48 -1.66
C GLU A 60 6.15 -9.68 -1.16
N LEU A 61 5.22 -9.96 -2.07
CA LEU A 61 3.89 -10.41 -1.72
C LEU A 61 3.90 -11.89 -1.34
N ARG A 62 3.28 -12.25 -0.23
CA ARG A 62 3.11 -13.63 0.22
C ARG A 62 1.66 -13.96 0.47
N LEU A 63 1.27 -15.20 0.13
CA LEU A 63 -0.03 -15.72 0.52
C LEU A 63 -0.12 -15.78 2.04
N LYS A 64 -1.22 -15.27 2.58
CA LYS A 64 -1.52 -15.42 4.00
C LYS A 64 -2.11 -16.81 4.21
N GLU A 65 -1.45 -17.63 5.04
CA GLU A 65 -2.01 -18.91 5.45
C GLU A 65 -3.32 -18.69 6.22
N LYS A 66 -4.33 -19.53 5.96
CA LYS A 66 -5.59 -19.50 6.70
C LYS A 66 -5.32 -20.07 8.10
N GLY A 67 -5.16 -19.17 9.06
CA GLY A 67 -5.30 -19.49 10.49
C GLY A 67 -6.76 -19.64 10.88
#